data_AF-A0A5K1AHB1-F1
#
_entry.id   AF-A0A5K1AHB1-F1
#
_cell.length_a   1.000
_cell.length_b   1.000
_cell.length_c   1.000
_cell.angle_alpha   90.00
_cell.angle_beta   90.00
_cell.angle_gamma   90.00
#
_symmetry.space_group_name_H-M   'P 1'
#
loop_
_entity.id
_entity.type
_entity.pdbx_description
1 polymer ?
#
loop_
_entity_poly.entity_id
_entity_poly.type
_entity_poly.pdbx_seq_one_letter_code
_entity_poly.pdbx_strand_id
1 'polypeptide(L)' 'PVFSHLAGRTSVWKALSPQVLEASFDVSPEMEKLFRSKRTSDAIFFAPPN' A
#
# COMPACT_ATOMS: atom_id res chain seq x y z
N PRO A 1 -9.44 12.46 -17.25
CA PRO A 1 -8.34 11.97 -16.38
C PRO A 1 -8.69 10.60 -15.77
N VAL A 2 -7.81 9.61 -15.91
CA VAL A 2 -7.94 8.33 -15.20
C VAL A 2 -7.30 8.50 -13.83
N PHE A 3 -8.08 8.31 -12.77
CA PHE A 3 -7.58 8.40 -11.40
C PHE A 3 -7.17 7.00 -10.94
N SER A 4 -5.90 6.87 -10.54
CA SER A 4 -5.37 5.64 -9.95
C SER A 4 -5.27 5.81 -8.45
N HIS A 5 -5.79 4.85 -7.70
CA HIS A 5 -5.77 4.92 -6.24
C HIS A 5 -4.42 4.41 -5.73
N LEU A 6 -3.74 5.22 -4.93
CA LEU A 6 -2.52 4.84 -4.22
C LEU A 6 -2.82 4.15 -2.88
N ALA A 7 -4.07 3.81 -2.58
CA ALA A 7 -4.37 3.07 -1.37
C ALA A 7 -5.65 2.26 -1.56
N GLY A 8 -5.73 1.14 -0.85
CA GLY A 8 -6.86 0.23 -0.85
C GLY A 8 -6.80 -0.93 -1.83
N ARG A 9 -7.93 -1.64 -1.95
CA ARG A 9 -8.02 -2.94 -2.64
C ARG A 9 -7.58 -2.93 -4.10
N THR A 10 -7.81 -1.82 -4.80
CA THR A 10 -7.39 -1.57 -6.20
C THR A 10 -6.12 -0.73 -6.29
N SER A 11 -5.35 -0.63 -5.20
CA SER A 11 -4.17 0.24 -5.17
C SER A 11 -3.05 -0.24 -6.08
N VAL A 12 -2.33 0.73 -6.62
CA VAL A 12 -1.12 0.49 -7.41
C VAL A 12 -0.06 -0.26 -6.58
N TRP A 13 0.00 -0.03 -5.26
CA TRP A 13 0.93 -0.76 -4.38
C TRP A 13 0.67 -2.27 -4.31
N LYS A 14 -0.58 -2.72 -4.50
CA LYS A 14 -0.89 -4.15 -4.58
C LYS A 14 -0.31 -4.80 -5.84
N ALA A 15 -0.20 -4.03 -6.91
CA ALA A 15 0.28 -4.49 -8.21
C ALA A 15 1.82 -4.57 -8.27
N LEU A 16 2.52 -3.92 -7.33
CA LEU A 16 3.98 -3.95 -7.23
C LEU A 16 4.45 -5.19 -6.44
N SER A 17 5.61 -5.72 -6.81
CA SER A 17 6.23 -6.84 -6.09
C SER A 17 6.84 -6.36 -4.77
N PRO A 18 6.95 -7.25 -3.75
CA PRO A 18 7.57 -6.90 -2.48
C PRO A 18 8.97 -6.31 -2.63
N GLN A 19 9.79 -6.89 -3.50
CA GLN A 19 11.18 -6.45 -3.70
C GLN A 19 11.28 -5.03 -4.25
N VAL A 20 10.30 -4.62 -5.08
CA VAL A 20 10.24 -3.25 -5.60
C VAL A 20 9.87 -2.27 -4.49
N LEU A 21 8.97 -2.66 -3.59
CA LEU A 21 8.58 -1.82 -2.45
C LEU A 21 9.72 -1.68 -1.43
N GLU A 22 10.41 -2.79 -1.13
CA GLU A 22 11.60 -2.81 -0.27
C GLU A 22 12.69 -1.88 -0.80
N ALA A 23 13.04 -2.00 -2.08
CA ALA A 23 14.08 -1.18 -2.70
C ALA A 23 13.67 0.29 -2.89
N SER A 24 12.39 0.57 -3.16
CA SER A 24 11.91 1.93 -3.39
C SER A 24 11.83 2.75 -2.11
N PHE A 25 11.52 2.11 -0.98
CA PHE A 25 11.36 2.78 0.30
C PHE A 25 12.52 2.55 1.28
N ASP A 26 13.53 1.77 0.89
CA ASP A 26 14.64 1.34 1.75
C ASP A 26 14.13 0.74 3.07
N VAL A 27 13.17 -0.18 2.97
CA VAL A 27 12.49 -0.78 4.11
C VAL A 27 12.79 -2.26 4.22
N SER A 28 12.79 -2.76 5.46
CA SER A 28 12.92 -4.19 5.72
C SER A 28 11.68 -4.98 5.23
N PRO A 29 11.82 -6.28 4.93
CA PRO A 29 10.71 -7.13 4.50
C PRO A 29 9.53 -7.18 5.48
N GLU A 30 9.80 -7.08 6.79
CA GLU A 30 8.74 -7.01 7.81
C GLU A 30 7.91 -5.73 7.70
N MET A 31 8.56 -4.61 7.38
CA MET A 31 7.90 -3.32 7.22
C MET A 31 7.11 -3.23 5.92
N GLU A 32 7.60 -3.85 4.82
CA GLU A 32 6.83 -4.02 3.57
C GLU A 32 5.54 -4.80 3.81
N LYS A 33 5.63 -5.90 4.58
CA LYS A 33 4.48 -6.75 4.89
C LYS A 33 3.44 -5.99 5.70
N LEU A 34 3.88 -5.15 6.65
CA LEU A 34 3.00 -4.29 7.43
C LEU A 34 2.38 -3.16 6.59
N PHE A 35 3.15 -2.61 5.66
CA PHE A 35 2.68 -1.59 4.71
C PHE A 35 1.54 -2.14 3.85
N ARG A 36 1.71 -3.35 3.30
CA ARG A 36 0.66 -4.01 2.51
C ARG A 36 -0.52 -4.47 3.35
N SER A 37 -0.32 -4.96 4.57
CA SER A 37 -1.45 -5.41 5.38
C SER A 37 -2.42 -4.28 5.73
N LYS A 38 -1.90 -3.08 6.02
CA LYS A 38 -2.72 -1.92 6.41
C LYS A 38 -3.23 -1.08 5.25
N ARG A 39 -2.43 -0.89 4.19
CA ARG A 39 -2.79 0.04 3.09
C ARG A 39 -3.49 -0.64 1.91
N THR A 40 -3.58 -1.96 1.90
CA THR A 40 -4.20 -2.71 0.79
C THR A 40 -5.55 -3.33 1.15
N SER A 41 -5.94 -3.35 2.43
CA SER A 41 -7.25 -3.88 2.88
C SER A 41 -8.38 -2.89 2.74
N ASP A 42 -8.12 -1.60 2.95
CA ASP A 42 -9.18 -0.61 3.20
C ASP A 42 -9.71 0.03 1.92
N ALA A 43 -11.02 0.24 1.82
CA ALA A 43 -11.65 0.83 0.65
C ALA A 43 -11.59 2.37 0.70
N ILE A 44 -10.51 2.98 0.18
CA ILE A 44 -10.33 4.41 -0.22
C ILE A 44 -10.56 5.49 0.86
N PHE A 45 -11.55 5.32 1.75
CA PHE A 45 -11.87 6.16 2.88
C PHE A 45 -11.14 5.66 4.13
N PHE A 46 -10.20 6.49 4.58
CA PHE A 46 -9.56 6.33 5.89
C PHE A 46 -10.31 7.20 6.88
N ALA A 47 -11.11 6.59 7.76
CA ALA A 47 -11.72 7.32 8.87
C ALA A 47 -10.61 7.79 9.85
N PRO A 48 -10.69 9.00 10.41
CA PRO A 48 -9.76 9.41 11.45
C PRO A 48 -9.89 8.49 12.68
N PRO A 49 -8.79 8.23 13.41
CA PRO A 49 -8.90 7.57 14.70
C PRO A 49 -9.67 8.48 15.69
N ASN A 50 -10.59 7.88 16.46
CA ASN A 50 -11.25 8.52 17.60
C ASN A 50 -10.26 8.88 18.71
#